data_AF-A0A497IFN0-F1
#
_entry.id   AF-A0A497IFN0-F1
#
_cell.length_a   1.000
_cell.length_b   1.000
_cell.length_c   1.000
_cell.angle_alpha   90.00
_cell.angle_beta   90.00
_cell.angle_gamma   90.00
#
_symmetry.space_group_name_H-M   'P 1'
#
loop_
_entity.id
_entity.type
_entity.pdbx_description
1 polymer ?
#
loop_
_entity_poly.entity_id
_entity_poly.type
_entity_poly.pdbx_seq_one_letter_code
_entity_poly.pdbx_strand_id
1 'polypeptide(L)'
;MGTLRINEREVSFQDGQTILEVALENGIYIPHLCTRRGLSSPKGLLSSEIVYRGEKVYRGQKGRKYEGCGLCVVQIEGGRIVESCVTKAEDGAVVYTNTPEIVKRRRENLSKILEKHPHGCLLCPQREGCDRKTCSFNVPEEERCCWKFGACELEKLAEYVGIEGGLPSYRAQREIVNDNPFFFRDYTYCIGCLRCVVACKEIVGAEALGFVWVDGEIVVGFKSSTAIEAGCRFCGICVDVCPTGALRHKESKVASKRKAVLPSTIYPPERWLPFTEENIMSVPEEEGVYQLYDEQRNLYKVIGTENLKKALLEEIESGCRASYFTYEEDLMYTSRERQIIQQYVKKHGRLPPGNDEMEELF
;
A
#
# COMPACT_ATOMS: atom_id res chain seq x y z
N MET A 1 12.19 -24.21 16.37
CA MET A 1 12.28 -22.75 16.54
C MET A 1 13.67 -22.35 16.10
N GLY A 2 13.75 -21.75 14.91
CA GLY A 2 15.01 -21.25 14.37
C GLY A 2 15.12 -19.74 14.55
N THR A 3 16.27 -19.19 14.21
CA THR A 3 16.48 -17.75 14.12
C THR A 3 16.91 -17.37 12.71
N LEU A 4 16.53 -16.17 12.27
CA LEU A 4 17.02 -15.57 11.03
C LEU A 4 17.22 -14.08 11.24
N ARG A 5 18.07 -13.46 10.43
CA ARG A 5 18.35 -12.03 10.50
C ARG A 5 17.64 -11.29 9.37
N ILE A 6 16.78 -10.33 9.71
CA ILE A 6 16.12 -9.44 8.74
C ILE A 6 16.66 -8.02 8.93
N ASN A 7 17.40 -7.55 7.93
CA ASN A 7 18.26 -6.37 8.00
C ASN A 7 19.25 -6.52 9.16
N GLU A 8 19.16 -5.70 10.19
CA GLU A 8 20.01 -5.74 11.38
C GLU A 8 19.37 -6.45 12.57
N ARG A 9 18.11 -6.90 12.43
CA ARG A 9 17.34 -7.49 13.53
C ARG A 9 17.37 -9.02 13.46
N GLU A 10 17.80 -9.65 14.53
CA GLU A 10 17.64 -11.10 14.73
C GLU A 10 16.21 -11.39 15.22
N VAL A 11 15.53 -12.31 14.55
CA VAL A 11 14.14 -12.68 14.83
C VAL A 11 13.98 -14.19 14.89
N SER A 12 13.14 -14.66 15.82
CA SER A 12 12.80 -16.08 15.95
C SER A 12 11.62 -16.46 15.07
N PHE A 13 11.62 -17.69 14.57
CA PHE A 13 10.51 -18.24 13.78
C PHE A 13 10.16 -19.69 14.15
N GLN A 14 8.93 -20.07 13.81
CA GLN A 14 8.40 -21.43 13.88
C GLN A 14 8.52 -22.13 12.52
N ASP A 15 8.78 -23.43 12.57
CA ASP A 15 8.94 -24.26 11.38
C ASP A 15 7.72 -24.12 10.45
N GLY A 16 8.00 -23.89 9.15
CA GLY A 16 6.98 -23.71 8.14
C GLY A 16 6.48 -22.28 7.94
N GLN A 17 6.88 -21.31 8.77
CA GLN A 17 6.61 -19.90 8.49
C GLN A 17 7.37 -19.41 7.26
N THR A 18 6.76 -18.50 6.50
CA THR A 18 7.39 -17.76 5.41
C THR A 18 8.16 -16.56 5.94
N ILE A 19 9.15 -16.07 5.19
CA ILE A 19 9.90 -14.86 5.54
C ILE A 19 8.95 -13.67 5.80
N LEU A 20 7.87 -13.54 5.01
CA LEU A 20 6.89 -12.48 5.19
C LEU A 20 6.13 -12.60 6.52
N GLU A 21 5.71 -13.81 6.91
CA GLU A 21 5.01 -14.03 8.18
C GLU A 21 5.92 -13.68 9.36
N VAL A 22 7.16 -14.15 9.34
CA VAL A 22 8.16 -13.86 10.38
C VAL A 22 8.42 -12.36 10.48
N ALA A 23 8.61 -11.68 9.34
CA ALA A 23 8.82 -10.23 9.31
C ALA A 23 7.65 -9.48 9.97
N LEU A 24 6.42 -9.77 9.55
CA LEU A 24 5.23 -9.06 10.03
C LEU A 24 4.93 -9.32 11.51
N GLU A 25 5.19 -10.54 12.01
CA GLU A 25 5.03 -10.88 13.43
C GLU A 25 6.05 -10.17 14.32
N ASN A 26 7.21 -9.82 13.77
CA ASN A 26 8.28 -9.09 14.46
C ASN A 26 8.28 -7.58 14.13
N GLY A 27 7.19 -7.05 13.60
CA GLY A 27 7.03 -5.61 13.34
C GLY A 27 7.88 -5.07 12.18
N ILE A 28 8.41 -5.94 11.32
CA ILE A 28 9.18 -5.57 10.12
C ILE A 28 8.24 -5.59 8.92
N TYR A 29 7.95 -4.42 8.37
CA TYR A 29 7.07 -4.31 7.22
C TYR A 29 7.80 -4.62 5.91
N ILE A 30 7.30 -5.63 5.19
CA ILE A 30 7.68 -5.90 3.80
C ILE A 30 6.47 -5.58 2.91
N PRO A 31 6.59 -4.69 1.90
CA PRO A 31 5.48 -4.32 1.01
C PRO A 31 4.78 -5.54 0.38
N HIS A 32 3.45 -5.62 0.49
CA HIS A 32 2.65 -6.71 -0.07
C HIS A 32 1.19 -6.28 -0.32
N LEU A 33 0.57 -6.79 -1.38
CA LEU A 33 -0.86 -6.53 -1.70
C LEU A 33 -1.69 -7.78 -1.97
N CYS A 34 -1.10 -8.88 -2.44
CA CYS A 34 -1.86 -10.10 -2.75
C CYS A 34 -2.00 -11.04 -1.55
N THR A 35 -1.08 -10.96 -0.59
CA THR A 35 -1.14 -11.71 0.68
C THR A 35 -1.72 -10.80 1.76
N ARG A 36 -2.34 -11.36 2.80
CA ARG A 36 -2.81 -10.66 4.01
C ARG A 36 -2.66 -11.61 5.19
N ARG A 37 -2.32 -11.09 6.37
CA ARG A 37 -2.29 -11.87 7.61
C ARG A 37 -3.61 -12.64 7.82
N GLY A 38 -3.51 -13.94 8.06
CA GLY A 38 -4.65 -14.84 8.21
C GLY A 38 -5.22 -15.41 6.90
N LEU A 39 -4.58 -15.18 5.76
CA LEU A 39 -4.89 -15.81 4.48
C LEU A 39 -3.62 -16.37 3.85
N SER A 40 -3.74 -17.51 3.16
CA SER A 40 -2.63 -18.03 2.37
C SER A 40 -2.25 -17.08 1.23
N SER A 41 -0.99 -17.16 0.79
CA SER A 41 -0.57 -16.47 -0.44
C SER A 41 -1.36 -17.00 -1.64
N PRO A 42 -1.97 -16.14 -2.48
CA PRO A 42 -2.61 -16.57 -3.73
C PRO A 42 -1.61 -17.03 -4.79
N LYS A 43 -0.30 -16.82 -4.61
CA LYS A 43 0.71 -17.16 -5.62
C LYS A 43 0.66 -18.66 -5.90
N GLY A 44 0.64 -19.02 -7.19
CA GLY A 44 0.50 -20.41 -7.64
C GLY A 44 -0.95 -20.91 -7.74
N LEU A 45 -1.95 -20.12 -7.33
CA LEU A 45 -3.36 -20.47 -7.56
C LEU A 45 -3.64 -20.62 -9.06
N LEU A 46 -4.46 -21.60 -9.42
CA LEU A 46 -4.75 -21.96 -10.81
C LEU A 46 -5.99 -21.21 -11.33
N SER A 47 -5.89 -20.65 -12.54
CA SER A 47 -6.99 -19.98 -13.20
C SER A 47 -8.14 -20.95 -13.54
N SER A 48 -9.35 -20.41 -13.51
CA SER A 48 -10.55 -21.03 -14.06
C SER A 48 -10.55 -20.91 -15.59
N GLU A 49 -11.45 -21.61 -16.25
CA GLU A 49 -11.69 -21.46 -17.70
C GLU A 49 -12.58 -20.25 -18.00
N ILE A 50 -13.52 -19.98 -17.10
CA ILE A 50 -14.57 -18.99 -17.27
C ILE A 50 -14.83 -18.26 -15.95
N VAL A 51 -15.11 -16.96 -16.04
CA VAL A 51 -15.70 -16.16 -14.96
C VAL A 51 -16.72 -15.16 -15.51
N TYR A 52 -17.58 -14.69 -14.61
CA TYR A 52 -18.69 -13.79 -14.93
C TYR A 52 -18.58 -12.48 -14.14
N ARG A 53 -18.83 -11.37 -14.85
CA ARG A 53 -19.00 -10.02 -14.30
C ARG A 53 -20.35 -9.49 -14.76
N GLY A 54 -21.40 -9.83 -14.00
CA GLY A 54 -22.78 -9.63 -14.45
C GLY A 54 -23.05 -10.51 -15.67
N GLU A 55 -23.60 -9.93 -16.72
CA GLU A 55 -23.90 -10.63 -17.99
C GLU A 55 -22.64 -10.89 -18.83
N LYS A 56 -21.52 -10.19 -18.55
CA LYS A 56 -20.27 -10.36 -19.31
C LYS A 56 -19.56 -11.64 -18.90
N VAL A 57 -19.16 -12.40 -19.92
CA VAL A 57 -18.43 -13.65 -19.80
C VAL A 57 -16.98 -13.44 -20.22
N TYR A 58 -16.05 -13.86 -19.37
CA TYR A 58 -14.62 -13.84 -19.66
C TYR A 58 -14.10 -15.26 -19.71
N ARG A 59 -13.40 -15.60 -20.79
CA ARG A 59 -12.81 -16.93 -21.02
C ARG A 59 -11.30 -16.80 -21.09
N GLY A 60 -10.60 -17.75 -20.49
CA GLY A 60 -9.15 -17.82 -20.54
C GLY A 60 -8.65 -19.25 -20.40
N GLN A 61 -7.34 -19.42 -20.52
CA GLN A 61 -6.73 -20.73 -20.32
C GLN A 61 -6.91 -21.19 -18.86
N LYS A 62 -7.48 -22.39 -18.69
CA LYS A 62 -7.58 -23.05 -17.39
C LYS A 62 -6.20 -23.52 -16.90
N GLY A 63 -5.94 -23.40 -15.61
CA GLY A 63 -4.73 -23.97 -15.01
C GLY A 63 -3.47 -23.10 -15.11
N ARG A 64 -3.56 -21.87 -15.62
CA ARG A 64 -2.43 -20.93 -15.58
C ARG A 64 -2.25 -20.42 -14.14
N LYS A 65 -1.02 -20.49 -13.63
CA LYS A 65 -0.67 -20.07 -12.26
C LYS A 65 -0.72 -18.55 -12.11
N TYR A 66 -1.21 -18.08 -10.97
CA TYR A 66 -1.06 -16.68 -10.56
C TYR A 66 0.38 -16.40 -10.14
N GLU A 67 0.97 -15.35 -10.71
CA GLU A 67 2.38 -15.00 -10.53
C GLU A 67 2.63 -14.18 -9.26
N GLY A 68 1.60 -13.63 -8.59
CA GLY A 68 1.76 -12.78 -7.41
C GLY A 68 1.85 -11.28 -7.76
N CYS A 69 1.79 -10.43 -6.73
CA CYS A 69 1.93 -8.97 -6.91
C CYS A 69 3.39 -8.49 -7.04
N GLY A 70 4.38 -9.32 -6.71
CA GLY A 70 5.80 -8.99 -6.82
C GLY A 70 6.33 -7.94 -5.84
N LEU A 71 5.52 -7.38 -4.95
CA LEU A 71 5.95 -6.32 -4.02
C LEU A 71 6.79 -6.86 -2.85
N CYS A 72 6.57 -8.12 -2.47
CA CYS A 72 7.20 -8.75 -1.31
C CYS A 72 8.63 -9.26 -1.58
N VAL A 73 9.26 -8.77 -2.65
CA VAL A 73 10.63 -9.14 -2.98
C VAL A 73 11.60 -8.69 -1.89
N VAL A 74 12.54 -9.58 -1.57
CA VAL A 74 13.63 -9.38 -0.63
C VAL A 74 14.89 -10.02 -1.19
N GLN A 75 16.04 -9.51 -0.78
CA GLN A 75 17.33 -10.10 -1.11
C GLN A 75 17.76 -10.98 0.05
N ILE A 76 18.33 -12.15 -0.22
CA ILE A 76 19.00 -12.96 0.80
C ILE A 76 20.52 -12.92 0.59
N GLU A 77 21.26 -13.39 1.58
CA GLU A 77 22.73 -13.53 1.48
C GLU A 77 23.15 -14.23 0.19
N GLY A 78 24.25 -13.77 -0.41
CA GLY A 78 24.70 -14.19 -1.75
C GLY A 78 23.99 -13.50 -2.91
N GLY A 79 23.15 -12.49 -2.65
CA GLY A 79 22.55 -11.63 -3.68
C GLY A 79 21.32 -12.21 -4.37
N ARG A 80 20.81 -13.36 -3.92
CA ARG A 80 19.62 -14.00 -4.50
C ARG A 80 18.36 -13.22 -4.11
N ILE A 81 17.53 -12.86 -5.10
CA ILE A 81 16.23 -12.21 -4.88
C ILE A 81 15.12 -13.25 -4.84
N VAL A 82 14.28 -13.19 -3.80
CA VAL A 82 13.17 -14.11 -3.58
C VAL A 82 11.90 -13.36 -3.18
N GLU A 83 10.75 -14.01 -3.29
CA GLU A 83 9.48 -13.46 -2.78
C GLU A 83 9.20 -14.01 -1.39
N SER A 84 9.17 -13.10 -0.41
CA SER A 84 9.02 -13.45 1.00
C SER A 84 7.68 -14.12 1.34
N CYS A 85 6.64 -13.94 0.53
CA CYS A 85 5.30 -14.48 0.79
C CYS A 85 5.14 -15.99 0.54
N VAL A 86 6.13 -16.63 -0.08
CA VAL A 86 6.15 -18.08 -0.35
C VAL A 86 7.45 -18.75 0.06
N THR A 87 8.53 -17.97 0.23
CA THR A 87 9.83 -18.48 0.67
C THR A 87 9.78 -18.78 2.16
N LYS A 88 10.12 -20.01 2.55
CA LYS A 88 10.17 -20.44 3.94
C LYS A 88 11.36 -19.80 4.66
N ALA A 89 11.17 -19.50 5.94
CA ALA A 89 12.25 -19.10 6.82
C ALA A 89 13.17 -20.30 7.06
N GLU A 90 14.48 -20.07 6.97
CA GLU A 90 15.52 -21.06 7.20
C GLU A 90 16.44 -20.55 8.32
N ASP A 91 16.94 -21.48 9.14
CA ASP A 91 17.78 -21.15 10.29
C ASP A 91 19.10 -20.52 9.83
N GLY A 92 19.50 -19.41 10.47
CA GLY A 92 20.68 -18.63 10.10
C GLY A 92 20.56 -17.80 8.83
N ALA A 93 19.39 -17.78 8.15
CA ALA A 93 19.23 -16.99 6.93
C ALA A 93 19.37 -15.48 7.19
N VAL A 94 20.05 -14.77 6.28
CA VAL A 94 20.15 -13.29 6.31
C VAL A 94 19.36 -12.70 5.15
N VAL A 95 18.43 -11.81 5.48
CA VAL A 95 17.47 -11.20 4.55
C VAL A 95 17.61 -9.68 4.60
N TYR A 96 17.69 -9.04 3.43
CA TYR A 96 17.72 -7.59 3.26
C TYR A 96 16.44 -7.11 2.57
N THR A 97 15.74 -6.14 3.16
CA THR A 97 14.44 -5.68 2.69
C THR A 97 14.45 -4.31 2.02
N ASN A 98 15.56 -3.58 2.08
CA ASN A 98 15.66 -2.16 1.69
C ASN A 98 16.87 -1.82 0.80
N THR A 99 17.60 -2.81 0.26
CA THR A 99 18.70 -2.54 -0.68
C THR A 99 18.21 -1.72 -1.89
N PRO A 100 19.07 -0.90 -2.54
CA PRO A 100 18.68 -0.11 -3.72
C PRO A 100 18.01 -0.93 -4.84
N GLU A 101 18.49 -2.15 -5.09
CA GLU A 101 17.92 -3.04 -6.10
C GLU A 101 16.51 -3.52 -5.75
N ILE A 102 16.27 -3.89 -4.49
CA ILE A 102 14.94 -4.26 -3.99
C ILE A 102 13.96 -3.08 -4.05
N VAL A 103 14.40 -1.87 -3.69
CA VAL A 103 13.57 -0.66 -3.79
C VAL A 103 13.18 -0.40 -5.25
N LYS A 104 14.15 -0.44 -6.17
CA LYS A 104 13.90 -0.30 -7.61
C LYS A 104 12.90 -1.34 -8.13
N ARG A 105 13.09 -2.62 -7.78
CA ARG A 105 12.21 -3.71 -8.20
C ARG A 105 10.78 -3.53 -7.69
N ARG A 106 10.60 -3.03 -6.47
CA ARG A 106 9.27 -2.73 -5.91
C ARG A 106 8.59 -1.59 -6.67
N ARG A 107 9.32 -0.54 -7.02
CA ARG A 107 8.80 0.57 -7.84
C ARG A 107 8.36 0.08 -9.22
N GLU A 108 9.18 -0.71 -9.90
CA GLU A 108 8.83 -1.32 -11.20
C GLU A 108 7.56 -2.19 -11.11
N ASN A 109 7.44 -3.01 -10.06
CA ASN A 109 6.27 -3.87 -9.85
C ASN A 109 5.02 -3.08 -9.47
N LEU A 110 5.18 -2.01 -8.67
CA LEU A 110 4.10 -1.09 -8.35
C LEU A 110 3.60 -0.36 -9.59
N SER A 111 4.50 0.11 -10.47
CA SER A 111 4.12 0.78 -11.73
C SER A 111 3.23 -0.12 -12.58
N LYS A 112 3.55 -1.41 -12.73
CA LYS A 112 2.70 -2.39 -13.45
C LYS A 112 1.30 -2.54 -12.85
N ILE A 113 1.17 -2.41 -11.52
CA ILE A 113 -0.14 -2.41 -10.85
C ILE A 113 -0.90 -1.11 -11.15
N LEU A 114 -0.21 0.03 -11.10
CA LEU A 114 -0.80 1.36 -11.29
C LEU A 114 -1.16 1.66 -12.76
N GLU A 115 -0.50 1.04 -13.72
CA GLU A 115 -0.86 1.10 -15.15
C GLU A 115 -2.33 0.72 -15.41
N LYS A 116 -2.88 -0.16 -14.57
CA LYS A 116 -4.23 -0.73 -14.71
C LYS A 116 -5.19 -0.27 -13.62
N HIS A 117 -4.76 0.63 -12.75
CA HIS A 117 -5.56 1.17 -11.67
C HIS A 117 -5.66 2.69 -11.79
N PRO A 118 -6.86 3.28 -11.68
CA PRO A 118 -6.99 4.73 -11.58
C PRO A 118 -6.13 5.28 -10.43
N HIS A 119 -5.04 5.95 -10.78
CA HIS A 119 -4.02 6.39 -9.82
C HIS A 119 -4.01 7.91 -9.62
N GLY A 120 -5.07 8.60 -10.06
CA GLY A 120 -5.24 10.05 -9.85
C GLY A 120 -5.21 10.46 -8.37
N CYS A 121 -5.66 9.59 -7.45
CA CYS A 121 -5.55 9.83 -6.01
C CYS A 121 -4.11 9.88 -5.48
N LEU A 122 -3.16 9.30 -6.21
CA LEU A 122 -1.74 9.27 -5.83
C LEU A 122 -0.97 10.46 -6.42
N LEU A 123 -1.42 10.99 -7.56
CA LEU A 123 -0.73 12.05 -8.30
C LEU A 123 -1.31 13.45 -8.08
N CYS A 124 -2.53 13.57 -7.53
CA CYS A 124 -3.18 14.87 -7.37
C CYS A 124 -2.45 15.75 -6.34
N PRO A 125 -1.95 16.94 -6.73
CA PRO A 125 -1.21 17.83 -5.81
C PRO A 125 -2.10 18.45 -4.72
N GLN A 126 -3.42 18.46 -4.92
CA GLN A 126 -4.42 18.98 -3.98
C GLN A 126 -5.11 17.86 -3.17
N ARG A 127 -4.55 16.64 -3.15
CA ARG A 127 -5.16 15.51 -2.44
C ARG A 127 -5.27 15.72 -0.93
N GLU A 128 -4.32 16.45 -0.34
CA GLU A 128 -4.34 16.85 1.07
C GLU A 128 -5.35 17.96 1.28
N GLY A 129 -6.29 17.77 2.22
CA GLY A 129 -7.34 18.75 2.53
C GLY A 129 -8.48 18.83 1.50
N CYS A 130 -8.51 17.95 0.50
CA CYS A 130 -9.61 17.90 -0.47
C CYS A 130 -10.93 17.51 0.22
N ASP A 131 -11.99 18.31 0.03
CA ASP A 131 -13.33 18.07 0.59
C ASP A 131 -14.06 16.86 -0.03
N ARG A 132 -13.51 16.33 -1.13
CA ARG A 132 -13.98 15.18 -1.91
C ARG A 132 -15.38 15.35 -2.54
N LYS A 133 -16.08 16.45 -2.28
CA LYS A 133 -17.39 16.78 -2.87
C LYS A 133 -17.20 17.53 -4.18
N THR A 134 -16.25 18.46 -4.21
CA THR A 134 -15.97 19.30 -5.37
C THR A 134 -14.53 19.12 -5.81
N CYS A 135 -14.31 18.86 -7.11
CA CYS A 135 -12.98 18.79 -7.67
C CYS A 135 -12.60 20.14 -8.28
N SER A 136 -11.57 20.80 -7.75
CA SER A 136 -11.04 22.08 -8.26
C SER A 136 -10.56 21.98 -9.72
N PHE A 137 -10.14 20.80 -10.15
CA PHE A 137 -9.74 20.51 -11.53
C PHE A 137 -10.89 20.00 -12.41
N ASN A 138 -12.12 19.95 -11.87
CA ASN A 138 -13.32 19.47 -12.53
C ASN A 138 -13.18 18.06 -13.16
N VAL A 139 -12.34 17.21 -12.57
CA VAL A 139 -12.19 15.80 -12.99
C VAL A 139 -13.54 15.09 -12.79
N PRO A 140 -14.01 14.26 -13.73
CA PRO A 140 -15.24 13.47 -13.57
C PRO A 140 -15.20 12.59 -12.31
N GLU A 141 -16.33 12.38 -11.63
CA GLU A 141 -16.38 11.64 -10.35
C GLU A 141 -15.78 10.23 -10.46
N GLU A 142 -15.99 9.59 -11.59
CA GLU A 142 -15.45 8.27 -11.95
C GLU A 142 -13.94 8.22 -12.14
N GLU A 143 -13.31 9.36 -12.40
CA GLU A 143 -11.87 9.53 -12.54
C GLU A 143 -11.24 10.12 -11.26
N ARG A 144 -12.06 10.48 -10.26
CA ARG A 144 -11.60 10.95 -8.94
C ARG A 144 -11.13 9.81 -8.04
N CYS A 145 -10.63 10.19 -6.87
CA CYS A 145 -10.30 9.27 -5.79
C CYS A 145 -11.47 8.34 -5.46
N CYS A 146 -11.20 7.04 -5.33
CA CYS A 146 -12.24 6.08 -4.98
C CYS A 146 -12.78 6.32 -3.55
N TRP A 147 -13.92 5.72 -3.24
CA TRP A 147 -14.57 5.82 -1.93
C TRP A 147 -13.69 5.37 -0.74
N LYS A 148 -12.63 4.59 -0.99
CA LYS A 148 -11.68 4.10 0.03
C LYS A 148 -10.50 5.04 0.29
N PHE A 149 -10.44 6.21 -0.36
CA PHE A 149 -9.34 7.17 -0.22
C PHE A 149 -9.06 7.57 1.24
N GLY A 150 -7.78 7.56 1.63
CA GLY A 150 -7.27 7.73 3.00
C GLY A 150 -7.25 6.45 3.84
N ALA A 151 -8.03 5.43 3.46
CA ALA A 151 -8.04 4.10 4.08
C ALA A 151 -7.63 2.99 3.10
N CYS A 152 -7.19 3.36 1.90
CA CYS A 152 -6.80 2.44 0.84
C CYS A 152 -5.41 1.87 1.12
N GLU A 153 -5.26 0.55 1.06
CA GLU A 153 -3.99 -0.11 1.34
C GLU A 153 -2.99 0.08 0.19
N LEU A 154 -3.49 0.07 -1.05
CA LEU A 154 -2.68 0.40 -2.24
C LEU A 154 -2.14 1.83 -2.16
N GLU A 155 -2.94 2.78 -1.66
CA GLU A 155 -2.52 4.17 -1.48
C GLU A 155 -1.35 4.28 -0.51
N LYS A 156 -1.53 3.78 0.72
CA LYS A 156 -0.49 3.80 1.75
C LYS A 156 0.77 3.05 1.30
N LEU A 157 0.62 1.92 0.62
CA LEU A 157 1.76 1.16 0.10
C LEU A 157 2.48 1.92 -1.01
N ALA A 158 1.75 2.58 -1.92
CA ALA A 158 2.35 3.33 -3.01
C ALA A 158 3.13 4.55 -2.49
N GLU A 159 2.62 5.21 -1.46
CA GLU A 159 3.35 6.27 -0.76
C GLU A 159 4.63 5.77 -0.09
N TYR A 160 4.57 4.59 0.54
CA TYR A 160 5.72 3.98 1.20
C TYR A 160 6.80 3.51 0.21
N VAL A 161 6.42 2.87 -0.89
CA VAL A 161 7.37 2.38 -1.91
C VAL A 161 7.92 3.53 -2.77
N GLY A 162 7.11 4.58 -2.94
CA GLY A 162 7.34 5.65 -3.89
C GLY A 162 6.93 5.25 -5.31
N ILE A 163 6.52 6.25 -6.09
CA ILE A 163 6.15 6.10 -7.49
C ILE A 163 7.22 6.84 -8.32
N GLU A 164 7.80 6.18 -9.31
CA GLU A 164 8.70 6.84 -10.24
C GLU A 164 7.93 7.74 -11.22
N GLY A 165 8.57 8.79 -11.71
CA GLY A 165 7.97 9.67 -12.71
C GLY A 165 7.64 8.91 -14.01
N GLY A 166 6.62 9.36 -14.73
CA GLY A 166 6.30 8.84 -16.06
C GLY A 166 5.34 7.64 -16.11
N LEU A 167 4.49 7.45 -15.10
CA LEU A 167 3.35 6.54 -15.24
C LEU A 167 2.54 6.91 -16.50
N PRO A 168 2.19 5.94 -17.36
CA PRO A 168 1.38 6.21 -18.53
C PRO A 168 0.00 6.70 -18.09
N SER A 169 -0.64 7.51 -18.94
CA SER A 169 -2.01 7.93 -18.69
C SER A 169 -2.91 6.70 -18.61
N TYR A 170 -3.57 6.54 -17.47
CA TYR A 170 -4.55 5.47 -17.29
C TYR A 170 -5.70 5.68 -18.29
N ARG A 171 -5.97 4.67 -19.13
CA ARG A 171 -7.14 4.67 -20.01
C ARG A 171 -8.31 4.03 -19.28
N ALA A 172 -9.32 4.84 -18.99
CA ALA A 172 -10.49 4.38 -18.25
C ALA A 172 -11.24 3.26 -18.97
N GLN A 173 -11.23 2.06 -18.40
CA GLN A 173 -12.16 0.99 -18.73
C GLN A 173 -13.08 0.76 -17.53
N ARG A 174 -14.19 1.49 -17.51
CA ARG A 174 -15.12 1.45 -16.38
C ARG A 174 -15.94 0.17 -16.43
N GLU A 175 -15.89 -0.63 -15.36
CA GLU A 175 -16.65 -1.87 -15.26
C GLU A 175 -17.26 -2.04 -13.87
N ILE A 176 -18.49 -1.54 -13.73
CA ILE A 176 -19.27 -1.65 -12.50
C ILE A 176 -20.32 -2.73 -12.68
N VAL A 177 -20.37 -3.66 -11.73
CA VAL A 177 -21.36 -4.74 -11.67
C VAL A 177 -22.17 -4.61 -10.39
N ASN A 178 -23.49 -4.55 -10.55
CA ASN A 178 -24.46 -4.43 -9.48
C ASN A 178 -25.45 -5.61 -9.46
N ASP A 179 -24.92 -6.83 -9.36
CA ASP A 179 -25.67 -8.09 -9.40
C ASP A 179 -25.72 -8.80 -8.03
N ASN A 180 -25.39 -8.08 -6.96
CA ASN A 180 -25.39 -8.60 -5.60
C ASN A 180 -26.21 -7.71 -4.68
N PRO A 181 -27.08 -8.26 -3.80
CA PRO A 181 -27.94 -7.47 -2.93
C PRO A 181 -27.18 -6.68 -1.84
N PHE A 182 -25.96 -7.07 -1.45
CA PHE A 182 -25.30 -6.51 -0.25
C PHE A 182 -24.03 -5.69 -0.52
N PHE A 183 -23.41 -5.85 -1.69
CA PHE A 183 -22.19 -5.13 -2.05
C PHE A 183 -22.11 -4.84 -3.54
N PHE A 184 -21.39 -3.77 -3.89
CA PHE A 184 -21.08 -3.40 -5.26
C PHE A 184 -19.69 -3.92 -5.64
N ARG A 185 -19.51 -4.15 -6.95
CA ARG A 185 -18.21 -4.52 -7.52
C ARG A 185 -17.87 -3.51 -8.60
N ASP A 186 -16.82 -2.74 -8.36
CA ASP A 186 -16.25 -1.80 -9.32
C ASP A 186 -14.88 -2.32 -9.74
N TYR A 187 -14.86 -3.09 -10.81
CA TYR A 187 -13.64 -3.74 -11.28
C TYR A 187 -12.63 -2.76 -11.87
N THR A 188 -13.03 -1.50 -12.13
CA THR A 188 -12.14 -0.40 -12.49
C THR A 188 -11.03 -0.22 -11.44
N TYR A 189 -11.32 -0.48 -10.16
CA TYR A 189 -10.35 -0.37 -9.07
C TYR A 189 -9.69 -1.70 -8.71
N CYS A 190 -9.97 -2.79 -9.43
CA CYS A 190 -9.43 -4.12 -9.11
C CYS A 190 -8.00 -4.26 -9.63
N ILE A 191 -7.07 -4.65 -8.76
CA ILE A 191 -5.66 -4.90 -9.12
C ILE A 191 -5.33 -6.38 -9.33
N GLY A 192 -6.34 -7.24 -9.45
CA GLY A 192 -6.14 -8.68 -9.69
C GLY A 192 -5.39 -9.42 -8.57
N CYS A 193 -5.42 -8.93 -7.32
CA CYS A 193 -4.63 -9.47 -6.21
C CYS A 193 -5.09 -10.84 -5.67
N LEU A 194 -6.28 -11.31 -6.10
CA LEU A 194 -6.92 -12.58 -5.72
C LEU A 194 -7.21 -12.81 -4.22
N ARG A 195 -7.00 -11.83 -3.34
CA ARG A 195 -7.38 -11.94 -1.91
C ARG A 195 -8.84 -12.36 -1.73
N CYS A 196 -9.75 -11.83 -2.54
CA CYS A 196 -11.17 -12.20 -2.49
C CYS A 196 -11.44 -13.65 -2.88
N VAL A 197 -10.67 -14.21 -3.83
CA VAL A 197 -10.77 -15.61 -4.26
C VAL A 197 -10.29 -16.54 -3.14
N VAL A 198 -9.12 -16.23 -2.57
CA VAL A 198 -8.55 -16.98 -1.44
C VAL A 198 -9.48 -16.94 -0.23
N ALA A 199 -9.93 -15.75 0.18
CA ALA A 199 -10.82 -15.62 1.34
C ALA A 199 -12.18 -16.31 1.13
N CYS A 200 -12.73 -16.26 -0.08
CA CYS A 200 -13.98 -16.97 -0.41
C CYS A 200 -13.83 -18.50 -0.29
N LYS A 201 -12.64 -19.02 -0.58
CA LYS A 201 -12.30 -20.44 -0.42
C LYS A 201 -11.99 -20.79 1.03
N GLU A 202 -11.01 -20.14 1.64
CA GLU A 202 -10.42 -20.56 2.91
C GLU A 202 -11.28 -20.20 4.12
N ILE A 203 -11.93 -19.03 4.10
CA ILE A 203 -12.69 -18.54 5.26
C ILE A 203 -14.14 -19.01 5.21
N VAL A 204 -14.72 -19.05 4.01
CA VAL A 204 -16.16 -19.33 3.82
C VAL A 204 -16.40 -20.74 3.31
N GLY A 205 -15.44 -21.37 2.63
CA GLY A 205 -15.63 -22.67 1.98
C GLY A 205 -16.58 -22.62 0.78
N ALA A 206 -16.84 -21.44 0.21
CA ALA A 206 -17.82 -21.29 -0.87
C ALA A 206 -17.21 -21.49 -2.27
N GLU A 207 -15.94 -21.08 -2.45
CA GLU A 207 -15.25 -21.14 -3.75
C GLU A 207 -15.99 -20.49 -4.93
N ALA A 208 -16.88 -19.54 -4.66
CA ALA A 208 -17.77 -18.92 -5.64
C ALA A 208 -17.04 -17.97 -6.62
N LEU A 209 -15.90 -17.43 -6.20
CA LEU A 209 -15.08 -16.54 -7.00
C LEU A 209 -13.96 -17.32 -7.69
N GLY A 210 -13.59 -16.87 -8.88
CA GLY A 210 -12.46 -17.37 -9.65
C GLY A 210 -11.77 -16.23 -10.39
N PHE A 211 -10.79 -16.61 -11.22
CA PHE A 211 -10.13 -15.68 -12.12
C PHE A 211 -9.74 -16.38 -13.42
N VAL A 212 -9.61 -15.59 -14.49
CA VAL A 212 -9.09 -16.02 -15.79
C VAL A 212 -7.97 -15.07 -16.23
N TRP A 213 -7.18 -15.50 -17.21
CA TRP A 213 -6.25 -14.62 -17.93
C TRP A 213 -6.84 -14.24 -19.28
N VAL A 214 -6.99 -12.95 -19.54
CA VAL A 214 -7.45 -12.39 -20.82
C VAL A 214 -6.43 -11.34 -21.25
N ASP A 215 -5.84 -11.51 -22.43
CA ASP A 215 -4.83 -10.59 -22.99
C ASP A 215 -3.67 -10.26 -22.02
N GLY A 216 -3.24 -11.26 -21.25
CA GLY A 216 -2.18 -11.11 -20.24
C GLY A 216 -2.63 -10.47 -18.93
N GLU A 217 -3.92 -10.20 -18.76
CA GLU A 217 -4.50 -9.56 -17.58
C GLU A 217 -5.35 -10.52 -16.75
N ILE A 218 -5.45 -10.24 -15.46
CA ILE A 218 -6.25 -11.04 -14.53
C ILE A 218 -7.64 -10.45 -14.43
N VAL A 219 -8.62 -11.25 -14.84
CA VAL A 219 -10.03 -10.93 -14.69
C VAL A 219 -10.62 -11.78 -13.58
N VAL A 220 -10.96 -11.15 -12.45
CA VAL A 220 -11.68 -11.78 -11.33
C VAL A 220 -13.19 -11.70 -11.56
N GLY A 221 -13.93 -12.77 -11.24
CA GLY A 221 -15.40 -12.80 -11.32
C GLY A 221 -16.00 -14.00 -10.58
N PHE A 222 -17.32 -14.17 -10.69
CA PHE A 222 -17.99 -15.40 -10.21
C PHE A 222 -17.69 -16.56 -11.15
N LYS A 223 -17.71 -17.79 -10.64
CA LYS A 223 -17.55 -19.01 -11.47
C LYS A 223 -18.79 -19.39 -12.27
N SER A 224 -19.94 -18.78 -11.98
CA SER A 224 -21.22 -18.98 -12.68
C SER A 224 -21.88 -17.63 -12.99
N SER A 225 -22.90 -17.65 -13.87
CA SER A 225 -23.67 -16.49 -14.34
C SER A 225 -24.25 -15.64 -13.23
N THR A 226 -24.67 -16.27 -12.13
CA THR A 226 -25.20 -15.56 -10.96
C THR A 226 -24.41 -15.89 -9.70
N ALA A 227 -24.44 -14.97 -8.73
CA ALA A 227 -23.81 -15.19 -7.43
C ALA A 227 -24.34 -16.45 -6.72
N ILE A 228 -25.64 -16.72 -6.83
CA ILE A 228 -26.31 -17.87 -6.18
C ILE A 228 -25.84 -19.18 -6.81
N GLU A 229 -25.86 -19.28 -8.14
CA GLU A 229 -25.38 -20.47 -8.86
C GLU A 229 -23.89 -20.74 -8.63
N ALA A 230 -23.11 -19.67 -8.43
CA ALA A 230 -21.70 -19.80 -8.07
C ALA A 230 -21.50 -20.28 -6.62
N GLY A 231 -22.54 -20.39 -5.80
CA GLY A 231 -22.45 -20.78 -4.39
C GLY A 231 -22.09 -19.63 -3.44
N CYS A 232 -22.25 -18.37 -3.86
CA CYS A 232 -21.96 -17.22 -3.00
C CYS A 232 -22.92 -17.17 -1.81
N ARG A 233 -22.37 -17.11 -0.60
CA ARG A 233 -23.14 -17.00 0.66
C ARG A 233 -23.44 -15.56 1.10
N PHE A 234 -23.13 -14.57 0.25
CA PHE A 234 -23.31 -13.15 0.57
C PHE A 234 -22.63 -12.67 1.88
N CYS A 235 -21.60 -13.40 2.31
CA CYS A 235 -20.89 -13.18 3.57
C CYS A 235 -20.08 -11.89 3.61
N GLY A 236 -19.73 -11.29 2.46
CA GLY A 236 -18.97 -10.04 2.35
C GLY A 236 -17.48 -10.11 2.69
N ILE A 237 -16.91 -11.30 2.97
CA ILE A 237 -15.47 -11.43 3.27
C ILE A 237 -14.59 -10.87 2.15
N CYS A 238 -15.05 -10.93 0.89
CA CYS A 238 -14.35 -10.38 -0.26
C CYS A 238 -14.20 -8.84 -0.16
N VAL A 239 -15.19 -8.16 0.41
CA VAL A 239 -15.15 -6.71 0.68
C VAL A 239 -14.10 -6.43 1.76
N ASP A 240 -14.11 -7.19 2.84
CA ASP A 240 -13.23 -7.01 4.00
C ASP A 240 -11.74 -7.21 3.68
N VAL A 241 -11.40 -7.99 2.66
CA VAL A 241 -10.02 -8.30 2.26
C VAL A 241 -9.53 -7.48 1.06
N CYS A 242 -10.41 -6.72 0.41
CA CYS A 242 -10.04 -5.95 -0.78
C CYS A 242 -9.07 -4.82 -0.41
N PRO A 243 -7.86 -4.75 -0.99
CA PRO A 243 -6.90 -3.70 -0.66
C PRO A 243 -7.30 -2.33 -1.23
N THR A 244 -8.09 -2.32 -2.31
CA THR A 244 -8.51 -1.12 -3.05
C THR A 244 -10.00 -0.81 -2.87
N GLY A 245 -10.52 0.16 -3.63
CA GLY A 245 -11.94 0.50 -3.69
C GLY A 245 -12.82 -0.42 -4.55
N ALA A 246 -12.32 -1.57 -5.00
CA ALA A 246 -13.05 -2.41 -5.97
C ALA A 246 -14.31 -3.08 -5.43
N LEU A 247 -14.40 -3.28 -4.11
CA LEU A 247 -15.53 -3.94 -3.46
C LEU A 247 -16.01 -3.08 -2.30
N ARG A 248 -17.31 -2.77 -2.25
CA ARG A 248 -17.89 -1.94 -1.17
C ARG A 248 -19.27 -2.42 -0.76
N HIS A 249 -19.60 -2.35 0.52
CA HIS A 249 -20.96 -2.58 0.98
C HIS A 249 -21.92 -1.53 0.43
N LYS A 250 -23.15 -1.96 0.11
CA LYS A 250 -24.25 -1.05 -0.28
C LYS A 250 -24.68 -0.15 0.88
N GLU A 251 -24.74 -0.71 2.08
CA GLU A 251 -25.09 0.00 3.30
C GLU A 251 -23.92 0.01 4.28
N SER A 252 -23.56 1.20 4.76
CA SER A 252 -22.47 1.40 5.71
C SER A 252 -22.71 0.74 7.08
N LYS A 253 -23.98 0.60 7.50
CA LYS A 253 -24.37 -0.01 8.78
C LYS A 253 -24.13 -1.53 8.86
N VAL A 254 -23.97 -2.21 7.72
CA VAL A 254 -23.73 -3.66 7.67
C VAL A 254 -22.29 -4.02 8.03
N ALA A 255 -21.33 -3.12 7.75
CA ALA A 255 -19.92 -3.34 8.07
C ALA A 255 -19.65 -3.25 9.58
N SER A 256 -20.29 -2.30 10.29
CA SER A 256 -19.99 -2.02 11.70
C SER A 256 -20.48 -3.07 12.71
N LYS A 257 -21.36 -3.99 12.30
CA LYS A 257 -21.92 -5.04 13.18
C LYS A 257 -21.21 -6.39 13.08
N ARG A 258 -20.27 -6.56 12.15
CA ARG A 258 -19.60 -7.84 11.95
C ARG A 258 -18.37 -7.93 12.84
N LYS A 259 -18.24 -9.04 13.55
CA LYS A 259 -16.99 -9.38 14.25
C LYS A 259 -15.92 -9.66 13.19
N ALA A 260 -14.75 -9.03 13.33
CA ALA A 260 -13.63 -9.27 12.45
C ALA A 260 -13.22 -10.75 12.50
N VAL A 261 -13.23 -11.43 11.34
CA VAL A 261 -12.85 -12.85 11.22
C VAL A 261 -11.34 -12.98 11.01
N LEU A 262 -10.72 -11.98 10.38
CA LEU A 262 -9.29 -11.92 10.11
C LEU A 262 -8.62 -10.88 11.02
N PRO A 263 -7.31 -11.06 11.32
CA PRO A 263 -6.51 -10.02 11.96
C PRO A 263 -6.59 -8.68 11.23
N SER A 264 -6.30 -7.60 11.96
CA SER A 264 -6.16 -6.27 11.38
C SER A 264 -5.10 -6.26 10.28
N THR A 265 -5.35 -5.48 9.24
CA THR A 265 -4.37 -5.22 8.18
C THR A 265 -3.17 -4.50 8.79
N ILE A 266 -1.98 -4.98 8.48
CA ILE A 266 -0.72 -4.31 8.84
C ILE A 266 -0.42 -3.32 7.71
N TYR A 267 -0.39 -2.03 8.05
CA TYR A 267 -0.04 -0.98 7.11
C TYR A 267 1.47 -0.74 7.11
N PRO A 268 2.01 -0.15 6.03
CA PRO A 268 3.36 0.41 6.09
C PRO A 268 3.51 1.36 7.29
N PRO A 269 4.72 1.48 7.86
CA PRO A 269 5.02 2.49 8.86
C PRO A 269 4.54 3.87 8.40
N GLU A 270 3.89 4.62 9.28
CA GLU A 270 3.43 5.97 8.93
C GLU A 270 4.64 6.85 8.64
N ARG A 271 4.56 7.60 7.54
CA ARG A 271 5.59 8.61 7.22
C ARG A 271 5.65 9.66 8.31
N TRP A 272 4.48 10.08 8.80
CA TRP A 272 4.33 11.01 9.93
C TRP A 272 4.42 10.25 11.25
N LEU A 273 5.56 10.35 11.89
CA LEU A 273 5.77 9.81 13.23
C LEU A 273 5.36 10.87 14.26
N PRO A 274 4.68 10.52 15.36
CA PRO A 274 4.49 11.43 16.48
C PRO A 274 5.84 12.01 16.93
N PHE A 275 5.91 13.34 17.06
CA PHE A 275 7.12 14.05 17.45
C PHE A 275 7.39 13.84 18.94
N THR A 276 8.09 12.73 19.23
CA THR A 276 8.37 12.21 20.57
C THR A 276 9.77 11.64 20.58
N GLU A 277 10.42 11.68 21.74
CA GLU A 277 11.79 11.17 21.90
C GLU A 277 11.90 9.69 21.48
N GLU A 278 10.94 8.85 21.86
CA GLU A 278 10.88 7.43 21.50
C GLU A 278 10.96 7.20 19.98
N ASN A 279 10.16 7.96 19.20
CA ASN A 279 10.17 7.83 17.74
C ASN A 279 11.46 8.39 17.14
N ILE A 280 12.01 9.47 17.69
CA ILE A 280 13.27 10.06 17.22
C ILE A 280 14.45 9.10 17.46
N MET A 281 14.44 8.33 18.54
CA MET A 281 15.48 7.32 18.79
C MET A 281 15.56 6.24 17.71
N SER A 282 14.49 6.04 16.93
CA SER A 282 14.47 5.11 15.79
C SER A 282 14.98 5.70 14.47
N VAL A 283 15.24 7.02 14.43
CA VAL A 283 15.75 7.74 13.25
C VAL A 283 17.25 7.45 13.10
N PRO A 284 17.78 7.26 11.87
CA PRO A 284 19.21 7.06 11.65
C PRO A 284 20.04 8.32 11.97
N GLU A 285 21.31 8.11 12.32
CA GLU A 285 22.31 9.17 12.52
C GLU A 285 23.01 9.53 11.19
N GLU A 286 22.20 9.80 10.17
CA GLU A 286 22.65 10.04 8.79
C GLU A 286 22.24 11.44 8.32
N GLU A 287 22.86 11.89 7.22
CA GLU A 287 22.52 13.15 6.56
C GLU A 287 21.14 13.10 5.89
N GLY A 288 20.37 14.18 5.99
CA GLY A 288 19.04 14.22 5.38
C GLY A 288 18.21 15.44 5.71
N VAL A 289 16.93 15.37 5.33
CA VAL A 289 15.96 16.44 5.58
C VAL A 289 14.83 15.91 6.44
N TYR A 290 14.49 16.63 7.52
CA TYR A 290 13.27 16.38 8.28
C TYR A 290 12.26 17.51 8.11
N GLN A 291 11.00 17.14 8.31
CA GLN A 291 9.84 18.01 8.20
C GLN A 291 9.04 17.88 9.49
N LEU A 292 8.68 19.01 10.12
CA LEU A 292 7.86 19.06 11.32
C LEU A 292 6.44 19.52 10.97
N TYR A 293 5.44 19.00 11.67
CA TYR A 293 4.03 19.26 11.40
C TYR A 293 3.25 19.51 12.68
N ASP A 294 2.16 20.28 12.56
CA ASP A 294 1.19 20.51 13.65
C ASP A 294 0.21 19.32 13.84
N GLU A 295 -0.72 19.45 14.79
CA GLU A 295 -1.75 18.44 15.07
C GLU A 295 -2.64 18.12 13.86
N GLN A 296 -2.85 19.09 12.96
CA GLN A 296 -3.63 18.95 11.73
C GLN A 296 -2.77 18.46 10.55
N ARG A 297 -1.50 18.12 10.78
CA ARG A 297 -0.51 17.69 9.79
C ARG A 297 -0.18 18.75 8.73
N ASN A 298 -0.33 20.03 9.06
CA ASN A 298 0.20 21.09 8.23
C ASN A 298 1.71 21.21 8.45
N LEU A 299 2.45 21.41 7.36
CA LEU A 299 3.90 21.57 7.41
C LEU A 299 4.23 22.85 8.19
N TYR A 300 4.94 22.66 9.29
CA TYR A 300 5.39 23.71 10.18
C TYR A 300 6.81 24.16 9.82
N LYS A 301 7.74 23.21 9.67
CA LYS A 301 9.17 23.49 9.47
C LYS A 301 9.83 22.44 8.58
N VAL A 302 10.81 22.83 7.78
CA VAL A 302 11.67 21.93 6.99
C VAL A 302 13.12 22.27 7.30
N ILE A 303 13.95 21.28 7.60
CA ILE A 303 15.38 21.47 7.88
C ILE A 303 16.19 20.36 7.22
N GLY A 304 17.21 20.74 6.46
CA GLY A 304 18.30 19.86 6.06
C GLY A 304 19.41 19.85 7.12
N THR A 305 19.92 18.67 7.45
CA THR A 305 20.91 18.46 8.51
C THR A 305 21.90 17.36 8.14
N GLU A 306 23.12 17.47 8.67
CA GLU A 306 24.15 16.42 8.59
C GLU A 306 23.85 15.22 9.50
N ASN A 307 22.93 15.38 10.47
CA ASN A 307 22.51 14.30 11.36
C ASN A 307 21.04 14.45 11.74
N LEU A 308 20.20 13.59 11.17
CA LEU A 308 18.74 13.60 11.37
C LEU A 308 18.35 13.42 12.83
N LYS A 309 18.83 12.35 13.49
CA LYS A 309 18.48 12.05 14.89
C LYS A 309 18.85 13.19 15.82
N LYS A 310 20.11 13.66 15.74
CA LYS A 310 20.62 14.71 16.63
C LYS A 310 19.83 16.01 16.49
N ALA A 311 19.60 16.47 15.26
CA ALA A 311 18.86 17.71 15.03
C ALA A 311 17.40 17.62 15.51
N LEU A 312 16.74 16.46 15.34
CA LEU A 312 15.39 16.26 15.86
C LEU A 312 15.33 16.27 17.40
N LEU A 313 16.34 15.72 18.08
CA LEU A 313 16.44 15.81 19.55
C LEU A 313 16.64 17.26 20.02
N GLU A 314 17.50 18.02 19.32
CA GLU A 314 17.71 19.45 19.60
C GLU A 314 16.40 20.27 19.45
N GLU A 315 15.52 19.90 18.50
CA GLU A 315 14.19 20.51 18.35
C GLU A 315 13.25 20.17 19.52
N ILE A 316 13.35 18.99 20.12
CA ILE A 316 12.60 18.68 21.35
C ILE A 316 13.11 19.55 22.50
N GLU A 317 14.43 19.64 22.67
CA GLU A 317 15.05 20.42 23.74
C GLU A 317 14.74 21.92 23.63
N SER A 318 14.61 22.43 22.41
CA SER A 318 14.23 23.83 22.16
C SER A 318 12.76 24.15 22.47
N GLY A 319 11.94 23.13 22.78
CA GLY A 319 10.51 23.29 23.07
C GLY A 319 9.63 23.41 21.83
N CYS A 320 10.05 22.82 20.70
CA CYS A 320 9.27 22.84 19.47
C CYS A 320 7.87 22.23 19.67
N ARG A 321 6.84 22.89 19.15
CA ARG A 321 5.42 22.51 19.31
C ARG A 321 4.91 21.58 18.21
N ALA A 322 5.81 20.96 17.45
CA ALA A 322 5.41 20.01 16.43
C ALA A 322 4.71 18.80 17.08
N SER A 323 3.69 18.28 16.43
CA SER A 323 2.97 17.07 16.85
C SER A 323 3.45 15.84 16.07
N TYR A 324 3.94 16.04 14.85
CA TYR A 324 4.48 14.98 14.01
C TYR A 324 5.74 15.42 13.28
N PHE A 325 6.53 14.45 12.83
CA PHE A 325 7.66 14.68 11.94
C PHE A 325 7.75 13.60 10.85
N THR A 326 8.43 13.93 9.75
CA THR A 326 8.88 12.99 8.72
C THR A 326 10.36 13.24 8.44
N TYR A 327 11.06 12.28 7.86
CA TYR A 327 12.45 12.47 7.43
C TYR A 327 12.77 11.71 6.13
N GLU A 328 13.79 12.17 5.42
CA GLU A 328 14.35 11.58 4.21
C GLU A 328 15.88 11.62 4.30
N GLU A 329 16.55 10.49 4.16
CA GLU A 329 18.01 10.43 4.01
C GLU A 329 18.41 10.99 2.63
N ASP A 330 19.26 12.01 2.60
CA ASP A 330 19.69 12.66 1.36
C ASP A 330 21.02 13.39 1.58
N LEU A 331 22.09 12.93 0.93
CA LEU A 331 23.42 13.54 0.96
C LEU A 331 23.42 14.99 0.42
N MET A 332 22.41 15.36 -0.37
CA MET A 332 22.19 16.73 -0.84
C MET A 332 21.09 17.43 -0.05
N TYR A 333 21.06 17.23 1.27
CA TYR A 333 20.01 17.72 2.17
C TYR A 333 19.70 19.21 2.00
N THR A 334 20.69 20.08 1.78
CA THR A 334 20.45 21.52 1.55
C THR A 334 19.66 21.79 0.27
N SER A 335 19.93 21.03 -0.80
CA SER A 335 19.20 21.15 -2.06
C SER A 335 17.79 20.57 -1.93
N ARG A 336 17.67 19.46 -1.20
CA ARG A 336 16.39 18.79 -0.95
C ARG A 336 15.47 19.64 -0.07
N GLU A 337 16.00 20.26 0.99
CA GLU A 337 15.31 21.24 1.83
C GLU A 337 14.72 22.37 0.98
N ARG A 338 15.56 23.03 0.17
CA ARG A 338 15.13 24.10 -0.73
C ARG A 338 14.04 23.64 -1.69
N GLN A 339 14.15 22.43 -2.23
CA GLN A 339 13.13 21.86 -3.12
C GLN A 339 11.77 21.71 -2.42
N ILE A 340 11.75 21.21 -1.19
CA ILE A 340 10.52 21.03 -0.40
C ILE A 340 9.91 22.39 -0.05
N ILE A 341 10.73 23.35 0.40
CA ILE A 341 10.28 24.71 0.71
C ILE A 341 9.68 25.38 -0.54
N GLN A 342 10.34 25.29 -1.69
CA GLN A 342 9.83 25.83 -2.96
C GLN A 342 8.49 25.21 -3.37
N GLN A 343 8.33 23.89 -3.18
CA GLN A 343 7.05 23.22 -3.43
C GLN A 343 5.95 23.73 -2.50
N TYR A 344 6.25 23.96 -1.22
CA TYR A 344 5.32 24.52 -0.25
C TYR A 344 4.93 25.95 -0.61
N VAL A 345 5.90 26.83 -0.89
CA VAL A 345 5.65 28.23 -1.31
C VAL A 345 4.81 28.28 -2.57
N LYS A 346 5.08 27.42 -3.56
CA LYS A 346 4.28 27.35 -4.79
C LYS A 346 2.82 26.95 -4.52
N LYS A 347 2.57 26.14 -3.48
CA LYS A 347 1.23 25.66 -3.11
C LYS A 347 0.48 26.64 -2.20
N HIS A 348 1.18 27.30 -1.27
CA HIS A 348 0.57 28.09 -0.19
C HIS A 348 0.82 29.60 -0.29
N GLY A 349 1.69 30.04 -1.20
CA GLY A 349 2.05 31.45 -1.40
C GLY A 349 2.87 32.09 -0.28
N ARG A 350 3.36 31.28 0.68
CA ARG A 350 4.15 31.72 1.84
C ARG A 350 5.12 30.62 2.29
N LEU A 351 6.12 30.99 3.10
CA LEU A 351 7.03 30.04 3.75
C LEU A 351 6.29 29.19 4.81
N PRO A 352 6.82 28.00 5.15
CA PRO A 352 6.39 27.29 6.34
C PRO A 352 6.61 28.18 7.58
N PRO A 353 5.66 28.24 8.54
CA PRO A 353 5.73 29.19 9.66
C PRO A 353 7.02 29.13 10.49
N GLY A 354 7.63 27.96 10.62
CA GLY A 354 8.89 27.76 11.36
C GLY A 354 10.15 28.07 10.53
N ASN A 355 10.00 28.45 9.27
CA ASN A 355 11.07 28.85 8.35
C ASN A 355 11.02 30.35 8.00
N ASP A 356 10.14 31.12 8.64
CA ASP A 356 9.96 32.56 8.39
C ASP A 356 11.22 33.39 8.75
N GLU A 357 12.16 32.85 9.54
CA GLU A 357 13.42 33.51 9.91
C GLU A 357 14.54 33.40 8.85
N MET A 358 14.29 32.76 7.70
CA MET A 358 15.28 32.60 6.61
C MET A 358 15.36 33.80 5.64
N GLU A 359 14.90 35.00 6.02
CA GLU A 359 15.02 36.21 5.21
C GLU A 359 16.44 36.81 5.16
N GLU A 360 17.42 36.31 5.92
CA GLU A 360 18.77 36.89 5.99
C GLU A 360 19.83 36.29 5.03
N LEU A 361 19.44 35.48 4.04
CA LEU A 361 20.41 34.81 3.13
C LEU A 361 20.12 34.98 1.63
N PHE A 362 19.52 36.10 1.23
CA PHE A 362 19.43 36.50 -0.18
C PHE A 362 20.14 37.83 -0.47
#